data_AF-A0A227JDN4-F1
#
_entry.id   AF-A0A227JDN4-F1
#
_cell.length_a   1.000
_cell.length_b   1.000
_cell.length_c   1.000
_cell.angle_alpha   90.00
_cell.angle_beta   90.00
_cell.angle_gamma   90.00
#
_symmetry.space_group_name_H-M   'P 1'
#
loop_
_entity.id
_entity.type
_entity.pdbx_description
1 polymer ?
#
loop_
_entity_poly.entity_id
_entity_poly.type
_entity_poly.pdbx_seq_one_letter_code
_entity_poly.pdbx_strand_id
1 'polypeptide(L)' 'IRLMKPASEITVGGVVRDLEPLDLVNCGVEFCHITPACRLKDKLAKAKSAFLAELDECTIESLLSDNSELLILLARP' A
#
# COMPACT_ATOMS: atom_id res chain seq x y z
N ILE A 1 20.85 -10.19 -3.38
CA ILE A 1 19.38 -10.23 -3.18
C ILE A 1 18.70 -10.46 -4.53
N ARG A 2 17.60 -11.24 -4.58
CA ARG A 2 16.76 -11.52 -5.75
C ARG A 2 15.29 -11.58 -5.30
N LEU A 3 14.36 -11.29 -6.20
CA LEU A 3 12.91 -11.42 -5.94
C LEU A 3 12.51 -12.91 -5.95
N MET A 4 11.57 -13.29 -5.10
CA MET A 4 11.02 -14.67 -5.07
C MET A 4 9.92 -14.92 -6.11
N LYS A 5 9.46 -13.88 -6.81
CA LYS A 5 8.45 -13.93 -7.89
C LYS A 5 8.85 -12.97 -9.02
N PRO A 6 8.31 -13.13 -10.24
CA PRO A 6 8.47 -12.14 -11.31
C PRO A 6 8.01 -10.75 -10.86
N ALA A 7 8.70 -9.69 -11.28
CA ALA A 7 8.38 -8.31 -10.89
C ALA A 7 6.99 -7.86 -11.37
N SER A 8 6.50 -8.46 -12.46
CA SER A 8 5.16 -8.29 -13.02
C SER A 8 4.04 -8.89 -12.15
N GLU A 9 4.37 -9.80 -11.23
CA GLU A 9 3.40 -10.43 -10.32
C GLU A 9 3.38 -9.78 -8.93
N ILE A 10 4.25 -8.79 -8.69
CA ILE A 10 4.37 -8.11 -7.40
C ILE A 10 3.72 -6.74 -7.52
N THR A 11 2.50 -6.61 -7.01
CA THR A 11 1.82 -5.32 -6.94
C THR A 11 2.36 -4.48 -5.78
N VAL A 12 2.40 -3.16 -5.96
CA VAL A 12 2.79 -2.23 -4.88
C VAL A 12 1.81 -2.34 -3.72
N GLY A 13 0.51 -2.45 -4.01
CA GLY A 13 -0.51 -2.67 -3.00
C GLY A 13 -0.32 -3.97 -2.22
N GLY A 14 0.17 -5.04 -2.88
CA GLY A 14 0.55 -6.30 -2.21
C GLY A 14 1.69 -6.10 -1.22
N VAL A 15 2.78 -5.46 -1.67
CA VAL A 15 3.93 -5.14 -0.81
C VAL A 15 3.52 -4.30 0.40
N VAL A 16 2.67 -3.28 0.20
CA VAL A 16 2.20 -2.42 1.30
C VAL A 16 1.40 -3.21 2.33
N ARG A 17 0.57 -4.17 1.92
CA ARG A 17 -0.18 -5.02 2.86
C ARG A 17 0.69 -6.00 3.63
N ASP A 18 1.80 -6.44 3.03
CA ASP A 18 2.73 -7.40 3.65
C ASP A 18 3.67 -6.75 4.68
N LEU A 19 3.91 -5.44 4.60
CA LEU A 19 4.80 -4.72 5.53
C LEU A 19 4.18 -4.54 6.92
N GLU A 20 2.96 -4.00 6.99
CA GLU A 20 2.21 -3.84 8.25
C GLU A 20 0.72 -3.62 7.93
N PRO A 21 -0.23 -4.13 8.75
CA PRO A 21 -1.63 -3.76 8.60
C PRO A 21 -1.80 -2.24 8.62
N LEU A 22 -2.29 -1.69 7.51
CA LEU A 22 -2.45 -0.25 7.31
C LEU A 22 -3.67 0.25 8.10
N ASP A 23 -3.53 0.35 9.42
CA ASP A 23 -4.57 0.87 10.30
C ASP A 23 -4.42 2.38 10.45
N LEU A 24 -5.27 3.11 9.71
CA LEU A 24 -5.25 4.58 9.72
C LEU A 24 -5.54 5.17 11.10
N VAL A 25 -6.36 4.48 11.89
CA VAL A 25 -6.78 4.90 13.23
C VAL A 25 -7.03 3.67 14.10
N ASN A 26 -6.66 3.75 15.37
CA ASN A 26 -7.00 2.73 16.36
C ASN A 26 -8.43 2.95 16.88
N CYS A 27 -9.40 2.21 16.34
CA CYS A 27 -10.79 2.21 16.80
C CYS A 27 -11.08 1.18 17.91
N GLY A 28 -10.05 0.70 18.61
CA GLY A 28 -10.24 -0.18 19.77
C GLY A 28 -11.11 0.49 20.84
N VAL A 29 -11.95 -0.28 21.52
CA VAL A 29 -12.90 0.23 22.54
C VAL A 29 -12.21 1.02 23.65
N GLU A 30 -10.99 0.64 24.03
CA GLU A 30 -10.15 1.35 25.01
C GLU A 30 -9.66 2.72 24.52
N PHE A 31 -9.59 2.93 23.20
CA PHE A 31 -8.99 4.13 22.58
C PHE A 31 -10.02 5.03 21.88
N CYS A 32 -11.20 4.49 21.52
CA CYS A 32 -12.21 5.20 20.76
C CYS A 32 -13.63 4.87 21.25
N HIS A 33 -14.08 5.59 22.27
CA HIS A 33 -15.41 5.44 22.90
C HIS A 33 -16.59 5.71 21.94
N ILE A 34 -16.37 6.50 20.89
CA ILE A 34 -17.41 6.84 19.91
C ILE A 34 -17.59 5.76 18.83
N THR A 35 -16.78 4.70 18.82
CA THR A 35 -16.76 3.67 17.77
C THR A 35 -18.16 3.16 17.36
N PRO A 36 -19.10 2.87 18.29
CA PRO A 36 -20.43 2.38 17.92
C PRO A 36 -21.25 3.33 17.05
N ALA A 37 -20.97 4.64 17.07
CA ALA A 37 -21.68 5.67 16.31
C ALA A 37 -20.76 6.45 15.35
N CYS A 38 -19.50 6.04 15.20
CA CYS A 38 -18.48 6.79 14.48
C CYS A 38 -18.59 6.62 12.96
N ARG A 39 -19.27 7.55 12.28
CA ARG A 39 -19.37 7.59 10.81
C ARG A 39 -18.03 7.84 10.10
N LEU A 40 -17.03 8.38 10.82
CA LEU A 40 -15.70 8.63 10.28
C LEU A 40 -14.96 7.33 9.99
N LYS A 41 -15.13 6.29 10.82
CA LYS A 41 -14.51 4.97 10.62
C LYS A 41 -14.81 4.41 9.24
N ASP A 42 -16.06 4.50 8.79
CA ASP A 42 -16.45 4.03 7.46
C ASP A 42 -15.82 4.85 6.34
N LYS A 43 -15.70 6.17 6.52
CA LYS A 43 -15.05 7.05 5.53
C LYS A 43 -13.56 6.73 5.41
N LEU A 44 -12.89 6.51 6.53
CA LEU A 44 -11.48 6.12 6.58
C LEU A 44 -11.26 4.73 5.96
N ALA A 45 -12.13 3.76 6.26
CA ALA A 45 -12.06 2.43 5.65
C ALA A 45 -12.20 2.49 4.12
N LYS A 46 -13.14 3.31 3.62
CA LYS A 46 -13.31 3.52 2.17
C LYS A 46 -12.11 4.22 1.54
N ALA A 47 -11.58 5.27 2.19
CA ALA A 47 -10.39 5.96 1.71
C ALA A 47 -9.17 5.02 1.65
N LYS A 48 -8.95 4.22 2.70
CA LYS A 48 -7.92 3.16 2.71
C LYS A 48 -8.10 2.19 1.54
N SER A 49 -9.32 1.71 1.34
CA SER A 49 -9.60 0.76 0.25
C SER A 49 -9.32 1.36 -1.12
N ALA A 50 -9.68 2.63 -1.34
CA ALA A 50 -9.42 3.32 -2.59
C ALA A 50 -7.91 3.53 -2.82
N PHE A 51 -7.17 3.94 -1.78
CA PHE A 51 -5.72 4.06 -1.83
C PHE A 51 -5.04 2.72 -2.19
N LEU A 52 -5.43 1.63 -1.52
CA LEU A 52 -4.85 0.32 -1.80
C LEU A 52 -5.23 -0.19 -3.20
N ALA A 53 -6.44 0.09 -3.68
CA ALA A 53 -6.86 -0.27 -5.03
C ALA A 53 -6.00 0.42 -6.09
N GLU A 54 -5.73 1.72 -5.93
CA GLU A 54 -4.81 2.46 -6.82
C GLU A 54 -3.42 1.81 -6.86
N LEU A 55 -2.90 1.41 -5.68
CA LEU A 55 -1.60 0.75 -5.61
C LEU A 55 -1.60 -0.68 -6.16
N ASP A 56 -2.76 -1.34 -6.23
CA ASP A 56 -2.88 -2.67 -6.84
C ASP A 56 -2.76 -2.63 -8.37
N GLU A 57 -2.99 -1.48 -8.99
CA GLU A 57 -2.81 -1.28 -10.44
C GLU A 57 -1.34 -1.17 -10.85
N CYS A 58 -0.44 -0.95 -9.88
CA CYS A 58 1.00 -0.80 -10.12
C CYS A 58 1.75 -2.07 -9.75
N THR A 59 2.62 -2.55 -10.64
CA THR A 59 3.57 -3.65 -10.36
C THR A 59 4.99 -3.10 -10.24
N ILE A 60 5.89 -3.87 -9.63
CA ILE A 60 7.31 -3.50 -9.59
C ILE A 60 7.88 -3.35 -11.00
N GLU A 61 7.45 -4.20 -11.95
CA GLU A 61 7.84 -4.07 -13.36
C GLU A 61 7.33 -2.76 -13.97
N SER A 62 6.05 -2.41 -13.81
CA SER A 62 5.48 -1.23 -14.44
C SER A 62 6.09 0.09 -13.96
N LEU A 63 6.64 0.12 -12.74
CA LEU A 63 7.37 1.29 -12.23
C LEU A 63 8.76 1.47 -12.86
N LEU A 64 9.35 0.38 -13.35
CA LEU A 64 10.69 0.35 -13.94
C LEU A 64 10.66 0.44 -15.47
N SER A 65 9.60 -0.08 -16.11
CA SER A 65 9.42 -0.03 -17.56
C SER A 65 9.46 1.40 -18.07
N ASP A 66 10.27 1.64 -19.11
CA ASP A 66 10.49 2.94 -19.74
C ASP A 66 10.91 4.08 -18.77
N ASN A 67 11.46 3.72 -17.60
CA ASN A 67 11.87 4.66 -16.56
C ASN A 67 13.40 4.66 -16.38
N SER A 68 14.12 5.08 -17.43
CA SER A 68 15.59 5.08 -17.45
C SER A 68 16.21 5.95 -16.34
N GLU A 69 15.56 7.04 -15.98
CA GLU A 69 16.01 7.94 -14.90
C GLU A 69 16.02 7.23 -13.55
N LEU A 70 14.96 6.50 -13.23
CA LEU A 70 14.88 5.71 -11.99
C LEU A 70 15.94 4.61 -11.96
N LEU A 71 16.16 3.91 -13.07
CA LEU A 71 17.19 2.86 -13.15
C LEU A 71 18.60 3.40 -12.87
N ILE A 72 18.91 4.62 -13.35
CA ILE A 72 20.18 5.28 -13.05
C ILE A 72 20.29 5.57 -11.54
N LEU A 73 19.22 6.05 -10.90
CA LEU A 73 19.22 6.34 -9.47
C LEU A 73 19.39 5.09 -8.61
N LEU A 74 18.72 3.99 -8.97
CA LEU A 74 18.81 2.71 -8.24
C LEU A 74 20.14 1.99 -8.42
N ALA A 75 20.89 2.28 -9.49
CA ALA A 75 22.22 1.73 -9.73
C ALA A 75 23.34 2.46 -8.98
N ARG A 76 23.03 3.54 -8.24
CA ARG A 76 24.01 4.26 -7.43
C ARG A 76 24.39 3.41 -6.20
N PRO A 77 25.69 3.33 -5.85
CA PRO A 77 26.17 2.53 -4.73
C PRO A 77 25.73 3.08 -3.37
#